data_AF-A0A392P6K9-F1
#
_entry.id   AF-A0A392P6K9-F1
#
_cell.length_a   1.000
_cell.length_b   1.000
_cell.length_c   1.000
_cell.angle_alpha   90.00
_cell.angle_beta   90.00
_cell.angle_gamma   90.00
#
_symmetry.space_group_name_H-M   'P 1'
#
loop_
_entity.id
_entity.type
_entity.pdbx_description
1 polymer ?
#
loop_
_entity_poly.entity_id
_entity_poly.type
_entity_poly.pdbx_seq_one_letter_code
_entity_poly.pdbx_strand_id
1 'polypeptide(L)'
;NGFDESTSCTHAFRVLKHLIQRCLSDAVTSGNVFADAILQHLYRWLCSPQSKLHDPALHQLLHKVMQKVFALLLAEFRKLGATIVFANFSKIIIDTGKYDLSTAKAYCDSLLKTIQSRSVLQKP
;
A
#
# COMPACT_ATOMS: atom_id res chain seq x y z
N ASN A 1 25.20 12.27 -5.92
CA ASN A 1 25.12 11.08 -6.80
C ASN A 1 23.79 10.30 -6.77
N GLY A 2 22.80 10.58 -5.92
CA GLY A 2 21.55 9.79 -5.86
C GLY A 2 20.41 10.18 -6.82
N PHE A 3 20.60 11.19 -7.68
CA PHE A 3 19.54 11.67 -8.58
C PHE A 3 19.49 10.85 -9.90
N ASP A 4 20.65 10.41 -10.39
CA ASP A 4 20.77 9.74 -11.69
C ASP A 4 20.35 8.25 -11.67
N GLU A 5 20.62 7.56 -10.55
CA GLU A 5 20.27 6.15 -10.34
C GLU A 5 18.74 5.93 -10.27
N SER A 6 18.02 6.93 -9.75
CA SER A 6 16.56 6.88 -9.66
C SER A 6 15.86 6.93 -11.03
N THR A 7 16.52 7.54 -12.04
CA THR A 7 16.02 7.62 -13.42
C THR A 7 16.14 6.26 -14.12
N SER A 8 17.23 5.51 -13.85
CA SER A 8 17.49 4.20 -14.43
C SER A 8 16.45 3.14 -14.02
N CYS A 9 16.03 3.14 -12.75
CA CYS A 9 15.07 2.14 -12.25
C CYS A 9 13.61 2.46 -12.59
N THR A 10 13.31 3.62 -13.18
CA THR A 10 11.92 3.99 -13.55
C THR A 10 11.32 3.03 -14.56
N HIS A 11 12.12 2.55 -15.52
CA HIS A 11 11.65 1.60 -16.53
C HIS A 11 11.33 0.24 -15.90
N ALA A 12 12.24 -0.28 -15.08
CA ALA A 12 12.03 -1.53 -14.33
C ALA A 12 10.79 -1.44 -13.42
N PHE A 13 10.59 -0.31 -12.75
CA PHE A 13 9.42 -0.07 -11.91
C PHE A 13 8.10 -0.06 -12.73
N ARG A 14 8.11 0.50 -13.94
CA ARG A 14 6.94 0.47 -14.84
C ARG A 14 6.61 -0.95 -15.29
N VAL A 15 7.62 -1.74 -15.65
CA VAL A 15 7.43 -3.15 -16.01
C VAL A 15 6.87 -3.93 -14.82
N LEU A 16 7.40 -3.69 -13.62
CA LEU A 16 6.91 -4.31 -12.40
C LEU A 16 5.45 -3.93 -12.11
N LYS A 17 5.09 -2.65 -12.25
CA LYS A 17 3.70 -2.19 -12.12
C LYS A 17 2.78 -2.93 -13.09
N HIS A 18 3.18 -3.08 -14.34
CA HIS A 18 2.38 -3.78 -15.34
C HIS A 18 2.22 -5.28 -15.02
N LEU A 19 3.30 -5.93 -14.55
CA LEU A 19 3.24 -7.31 -14.08
C LEU A 19 2.24 -7.48 -12.94
N ILE A 20 2.30 -6.61 -11.92
CA ILE A 20 1.35 -6.63 -10.79
C ILE A 20 -0.09 -6.47 -11.28
N GLN A 21 -0.34 -5.50 -12.17
CA GLN A 21 -1.68 -5.25 -12.71
C GLN A 21 -2.24 -6.48 -13.46
N ARG A 22 -1.41 -7.13 -14.28
CA ARG A 22 -1.79 -8.35 -14.98
C ARG A 22 -2.03 -9.49 -14.00
N CYS A 23 -1.12 -9.73 -13.06
CA CYS A 23 -1.30 -10.79 -12.06
C CYS A 23 -2.57 -10.57 -11.23
N LEU A 24 -2.88 -9.33 -10.87
CA LEU A 24 -4.13 -9.00 -10.16
C LEU A 24 -5.36 -9.33 -11.00
N SER A 25 -5.34 -8.96 -12.30
CA SER A 25 -6.41 -9.32 -13.22
C SER A 25 -6.57 -10.84 -13.35
N ASP A 26 -5.48 -11.57 -13.54
CA ASP A 26 -5.48 -13.03 -13.74
C ASP A 26 -5.92 -13.77 -12.47
N ALA A 27 -5.50 -13.31 -11.29
CA ALA A 27 -5.92 -13.87 -10.01
C ALA A 27 -7.43 -13.67 -9.77
N VAL A 28 -7.95 -12.46 -10.02
CA VAL A 28 -9.36 -12.12 -9.78
C VAL A 28 -10.30 -12.75 -10.82
N THR A 29 -9.95 -12.70 -12.10
CA THR A 29 -10.84 -13.14 -13.18
C THR A 29 -10.78 -14.63 -13.44
N SER A 30 -9.59 -15.23 -13.32
CA SER A 30 -9.32 -16.60 -13.74
C SER A 30 -9.00 -17.53 -12.57
N GLY A 31 -8.94 -17.02 -11.33
CA GLY A 31 -8.56 -17.81 -10.16
C GLY A 31 -7.12 -18.33 -10.23
N ASN A 32 -6.23 -17.64 -10.95
CA ASN A 32 -4.87 -18.11 -11.17
C ASN A 32 -4.03 -18.07 -9.88
N VAL A 33 -3.83 -19.24 -9.28
CA VAL A 33 -3.07 -19.43 -8.03
C VAL A 33 -1.61 -19.00 -8.14
N PHE A 34 -1.01 -19.07 -9.33
CA PHE A 34 0.37 -18.62 -9.53
C PHE A 34 0.45 -17.10 -9.56
N ALA A 35 -0.53 -16.44 -10.18
CA ALA A 35 -0.63 -14.99 -10.18
C ALA A 35 -0.85 -14.45 -8.75
N ASP A 36 -1.69 -15.11 -7.96
CA ASP A 36 -1.87 -14.79 -6.54
C ASP A 36 -0.58 -14.99 -5.73
N ALA A 37 0.11 -16.13 -5.91
CA ALA A 37 1.39 -16.39 -5.23
C ALA A 37 2.47 -15.34 -5.57
N ILE A 38 2.52 -14.88 -6.83
CA ILE A 38 3.41 -13.78 -7.23
C ILE A 38 3.06 -12.51 -6.45
N LEU A 39 1.79 -12.12 -6.40
CA LEU A 39 1.35 -10.92 -5.68
C LEU A 39 1.70 -10.97 -4.18
N GLN A 40 1.49 -12.12 -3.54
CA GLN A 40 1.77 -12.30 -2.11
C GLN A 40 3.27 -12.23 -1.76
N HIS A 41 4.16 -12.65 -2.67
CA HIS A 41 5.58 -12.77 -2.37
C HIS A 41 6.47 -11.69 -3.00
N LEU A 42 5.93 -10.91 -3.94
CA LEU A 42 6.70 -9.92 -4.69
C LEU A 42 7.44 -8.92 -3.79
N TYR A 43 6.75 -8.36 -2.79
CA TYR A 43 7.37 -7.40 -1.87
C TYR A 43 8.58 -8.01 -1.14
N ARG A 44 8.44 -9.24 -0.64
CA ARG A 44 9.53 -9.97 0.04
C ARG A 44 10.71 -10.20 -0.90
N TRP A 45 10.46 -10.54 -2.18
CA TRP A 45 11.53 -10.73 -3.17
C TRP A 45 12.23 -9.43 -3.56
N LEU A 46 11.54 -8.30 -3.53
CA LEU A 46 12.16 -6.99 -3.77
C LEU A 46 13.01 -6.54 -2.58
N CYS A 47 12.59 -6.84 -1.35
CA CYS A 47 13.29 -6.41 -0.15
C CYS A 47 14.44 -7.33 0.28
N SER A 48 14.46 -8.60 -0.15
CA SER A 48 15.48 -9.57 0.28
C SER A 48 16.73 -9.51 -0.59
N PRO A 49 17.94 -9.20 -0.04
CA PRO A 49 19.19 -9.19 -0.81
C PRO A 49 19.57 -10.53 -1.43
N GLN A 50 19.00 -11.64 -0.95
CA GLN A 50 19.24 -12.99 -1.45
C GLN A 50 18.39 -13.29 -2.71
N SER A 51 17.40 -12.45 -3.00
CA SER A 51 16.53 -12.59 -4.16
C SER A 51 17.22 -12.10 -5.44
N LYS A 52 17.01 -12.80 -6.55
CA LYS A 52 17.46 -12.35 -7.88
C LYS A 52 16.73 -11.11 -8.38
N LEU A 53 15.57 -10.79 -7.78
CA LEU A 53 14.79 -9.60 -8.09
C LEU A 53 15.21 -8.38 -7.25
N HIS A 54 16.19 -8.54 -6.35
CA HIS A 54 16.63 -7.44 -5.50
C HIS A 54 17.47 -6.43 -6.26
N ASP A 55 16.98 -5.20 -6.30
CA ASP A 55 17.71 -4.01 -6.73
C ASP A 55 17.50 -2.93 -5.64
N PRO A 56 18.58 -2.45 -4.99
CA PRO A 56 18.48 -1.44 -3.93
C PRO A 56 17.80 -0.14 -4.37
N ALA A 57 18.04 0.32 -5.61
CA ALA A 57 17.46 1.55 -6.13
C ALA A 57 15.96 1.37 -6.46
N LEU A 58 15.58 0.20 -6.98
CA LEU A 58 14.18 -0.17 -7.17
C LEU A 58 13.44 -0.28 -5.83
N HIS A 59 14.07 -0.88 -4.82
CA HIS A 59 13.53 -0.98 -3.47
C HIS A 59 13.33 0.41 -2.83
N GLN A 60 14.30 1.30 -2.96
CA GLN A 60 14.18 2.69 -2.50
C GLN A 60 13.03 3.43 -3.19
N LEU A 61 12.87 3.26 -4.50
CA LEU A 61 11.77 3.86 -5.26
C LEU A 61 10.42 3.36 -4.76
N LEU A 62 10.27 2.05 -4.58
CA LEU A 62 9.07 1.45 -4.02
C LEU A 62 8.77 1.99 -2.62
N HIS A 63 9.78 2.04 -1.75
CA HIS A 63 9.62 2.56 -0.39
C HIS A 63 9.15 4.02 -0.37
N LYS A 64 9.66 4.88 -1.28
CA LYS A 64 9.18 6.26 -1.43
C LYS A 64 7.71 6.31 -1.87
N VAL A 65 7.28 5.42 -2.76
CA VAL A 65 5.87 5.33 -3.17
C VAL A 65 5.01 4.88 -1.97
N MET A 66 5.45 3.88 -1.22
CA MET A 66 4.76 3.42 0.00
C MET A 66 4.61 4.54 1.03
N GLN A 67 5.67 5.32 1.27
CA GLN A 67 5.63 6.48 2.17
C GLN A 67 4.59 7.52 1.72
N LYS A 68 4.54 7.84 0.43
CA LYS A 68 3.54 8.78 -0.12
C LYS A 68 2.12 8.27 0.05
N VAL A 69 1.87 7.03 -0.34
CA VAL A 69 0.55 6.39 -0.21
C VAL A 69 0.11 6.33 1.24
N PHE A 70 1.02 5.95 2.14
CA PHE A 70 0.74 5.90 3.58
C PHE A 70 0.42 7.28 4.15
N ALA A 71 1.18 8.31 3.78
CA ALA A 71 0.91 9.69 4.21
C ALA A 71 -0.48 10.17 3.74
N LEU A 72 -0.87 9.86 2.49
CA LEU A 72 -2.21 10.17 1.97
C LEU A 72 -3.31 9.46 2.75
N LEU A 73 -3.10 8.18 3.08
CA LEU A 73 -4.03 7.42 3.89
C LEU A 73 -4.21 8.06 5.28
N LEU A 74 -3.11 8.37 5.98
CA LEU A 74 -3.18 9.03 7.29
C LEU A 74 -3.83 10.41 7.22
N ALA A 75 -3.63 11.15 6.13
CA ALA A 75 -4.28 12.44 5.93
C ALA A 75 -5.81 12.30 5.80
N GLU A 76 -6.31 11.28 5.09
CA GLU A 76 -7.74 11.02 5.00
C GLU A 76 -8.34 10.59 6.34
N PHE A 77 -7.66 9.74 7.13
CA PHE A 77 -8.10 9.42 8.49
C PHE A 77 -8.28 10.70 9.33
N ARG A 78 -7.29 11.60 9.32
CA ARG A 78 -7.36 12.88 10.06
C ARG A 78 -8.49 13.78 9.55
N LYS A 79 -8.69 13.84 8.23
CA LYS A 79 -9.78 14.62 7.60
C LYS A 79 -11.17 14.11 8.00
N LEU A 80 -11.29 12.82 8.30
CA LEU A 80 -12.52 12.21 8.84
C LEU A 80 -12.64 12.35 10.37
N GLY A 81 -11.73 13.12 11.00
CA GLY A 81 -11.75 13.39 12.44
C GLY A 81 -11.17 12.26 13.29
N ALA A 82 -10.45 11.30 12.72
CA ALA A 82 -9.78 10.27 13.51
C ALA A 82 -8.48 10.79 14.13
N THR A 83 -8.33 10.55 15.43
CA THR A 83 -7.09 10.81 16.16
C THR A 83 -6.17 9.60 16.02
N ILE A 84 -5.04 9.75 15.31
CA ILE A 84 -4.07 8.67 15.12
C ILE A 84 -3.09 8.66 16.29
N VAL A 85 -3.08 7.58 17.07
CA VAL A 85 -2.18 7.37 18.21
C VAL A 85 -0.85 6.76 17.76
N PHE A 86 -0.92 5.81 16.82
CA PHE A 86 0.26 5.14 16.27
C PHE A 86 0.01 4.74 14.82
N ALA A 87 1.04 4.80 13.98
CA ALA A 87 0.94 4.33 12.62
C ALA A 87 2.30 3.85 12.10
N ASN A 88 2.30 2.68 11.46
CA ASN A 88 3.38 2.22 10.58
C ASN A 88 2.76 1.50 9.36
N PHE A 89 3.60 0.99 8.44
CA PHE A 89 3.09 0.34 7.23
C PHE A 89 2.27 -0.93 7.47
N SER A 90 2.29 -1.50 8.68
CA SER A 90 1.58 -2.74 9.01
C SER A 90 0.32 -2.50 9.84
N LYS A 91 0.21 -1.37 10.56
CA LYS A 91 -0.96 -1.06 11.40
C LYS A 91 -1.13 0.43 11.65
N ILE A 92 -2.39 0.84 11.80
CA ILE A 92 -2.80 2.17 12.26
C ILE A 92 -3.67 1.97 13.50
N ILE A 93 -3.36 2.69 14.58
CA ILE A 93 -4.11 2.68 15.84
C ILE A 93 -4.72 4.07 16.00
N ILE A 94 -6.04 4.12 16.17
CA ILE A 94 -6.80 5.35 16.35
C ILE A 94 -7.46 5.38 17.72
N ASP A 95 -7.57 6.58 18.26
CA ASP A 95 -8.46 6.89 19.38
C ASP A 95 -9.82 7.31 18.81
N THR A 96 -10.87 6.58 19.20
CA THR A 96 -12.25 6.83 18.73
C THR A 96 -12.95 7.91 19.56
N GLY A 97 -12.45 8.22 20.76
CA GLY A 97 -13.09 9.12 21.72
C GLY A 97 -14.50 8.70 22.14
N LYS A 98 -14.88 7.43 21.92
CA LYS A 98 -16.21 6.88 22.27
C LYS A 98 -16.11 6.06 23.55
N TYR A 99 -17.05 6.29 24.48
CA TYR A 99 -17.12 5.56 25.74
C TYR A 99 -17.76 4.18 25.60
N ASP A 100 -18.75 4.06 24.70
CA ASP A 100 -19.47 2.83 24.45
C ASP A 100 -18.89 2.06 23.25
N LEU A 101 -18.77 0.75 23.40
CA LEU A 101 -18.18 -0.13 22.39
C LEU A 101 -19.02 -0.17 21.11
N SER A 102 -20.35 -0.17 21.21
CA SER A 102 -21.22 -0.22 20.04
C SER A 102 -21.07 1.04 19.19
N THR A 103 -20.96 2.20 19.85
CA THR A 103 -20.74 3.50 19.23
C THR A 103 -19.33 3.61 18.62
N ALA A 104 -18.32 3.10 19.33
CA ALA A 104 -16.95 3.03 18.81
C ALA A 104 -16.88 2.17 17.54
N LYS A 105 -17.56 1.01 17.55
CA LYS A 105 -17.64 0.12 16.39
C LYS A 105 -18.35 0.78 15.22
N ALA A 106 -19.51 1.41 15.45
CA ALA A 106 -20.24 2.13 14.40
C ALA A 106 -19.41 3.26 13.76
N TYR A 107 -18.64 4.00 14.58
CA TYR A 107 -17.68 4.99 14.10
C TYR A 107 -16.62 4.37 13.19
N CYS A 108 -15.98 3.29 13.64
CA CYS A 108 -14.97 2.57 12.85
C CYS A 108 -15.54 2.03 11.54
N ASP A 109 -16.73 1.42 11.57
CA ASP A 109 -17.40 0.85 10.39
C ASP A 109 -17.72 1.96 9.36
N SER A 110 -18.23 3.11 9.82
CA SER A 110 -18.50 4.27 8.97
C SER A 110 -17.22 4.87 8.36
N LEU A 111 -16.18 4.97 9.18
CA LEU A 111 -14.89 5.50 8.76
C LEU A 111 -14.23 4.60 7.71
N LEU A 112 -14.22 3.28 7.94
CA LEU A 112 -13.69 2.30 6.99
C LEU A 112 -14.45 2.33 5.67
N LYS A 113 -15.79 2.35 5.73
CA LYS A 113 -16.64 2.46 4.53
C LYS A 113 -16.36 3.72 3.72
N THR A 114 -16.12 4.83 4.39
CA THR A 114 -15.82 6.12 3.73
C THR A 114 -14.43 6.11 3.08
N ILE A 115 -13.42 5.51 3.73
CA ILE A 115 -12.08 5.41 3.15
C ILE A 115 -12.10 4.48 1.93
N GLN A 116 -12.80 3.35 2.01
CA GLN A 116 -12.93 2.41 0.90
C GLN A 116 -13.64 3.01 -0.31
N SER A 117 -14.69 3.82 -0.09
CA SER A 117 -15.43 4.47 -1.19
C SER A 117 -14.67 5.62 -1.84
N ARG A 118 -13.83 6.34 -1.09
CA ARG A 118 -13.06 7.48 -1.60
C ARG A 118 -11.87 7.10 -2.45
N SER A 119 -11.49 5.81 -2.47
CA SER A 119 -10.42 5.25 -3.30
C SER A 119 -9.28 6.23 -3.57
N VAL A 120 -8.66 6.74 -2.50
CA VAL A 120 -7.47 7.63 -2.56
C VAL A 120 -6.29 6.96 -3.27
N LEU A 121 -6.37 5.65 -3.49
CA LEU A 121 -5.37 4.78 -4.13
C LEU A 121 -5.58 4.60 -5.64
N GLN A 122 -6.65 5.14 -6.22
CA GLN A 122 -7.07 4.87 -7.61
C GLN A 122 -7.16 6.15 -8.46
N LYS A 123 -6.57 7.26 -8.01
CA LYS A 123 -6.34 8.39 -8.91
C LYS A 123 -5.13 8.10 -9.82
N PRO A 124 -5.26 8.33 -11.14
CA PRO A 124 -4.25 7.99 -12.15
C PRO A 124 -2.91 8.68 -11.93
#